data_AF-A0A7W1K622-F1
#
_entry.id   AF-A0A7W1K622-F1
#
_cell.length_a   1.000
_cell.length_b   1.000
_cell.length_c   1.000
_cell.angle_alpha   90.00
_cell.angle_beta   90.00
_cell.angle_gamma   90.00
#
_symmetry.space_group_name_H-M   'P 1'
#
loop_
_entity.id
_entity.type
_entity.pdbx_description
1 polymer ?
#
loop_
_entity_poly.entity_id
_entity_poly.type
_entity_poly.pdbx_seq_one_letter_code
_entity_poly.pdbx_strand_id
1 'polypeptide(L)' 'MLGEEEAIVLEVKPFDLHGVRYYDLAVGFPDRSVQQARLGSESVPDDLQKGDRVLATRVANMVISVRRP' A
#
# COMPACT_ATOMS: atom_id res chain seq x y z
N MET A 1 4.21 -11.82 12.36
CA MET A 1 5.43 -11.03 12.43
C MET A 1 5.14 -9.64 11.89
N LEU A 2 5.73 -8.61 12.49
CA LEU A 2 5.76 -7.23 11.99
C LEU A 2 7.05 -7.09 11.18
N GLY A 3 6.97 -6.55 9.96
CA GLY A 3 8.17 -6.29 9.14
C GLY A 3 7.85 -5.35 8.00
N GLU A 4 8.87 -4.62 7.55
CA GLU A 4 8.82 -3.85 6.30
C GLU A 4 9.41 -4.71 5.17
N GLU A 5 8.81 -4.63 3.99
CA GLU A 5 9.27 -5.34 2.81
C GLU A 5 9.14 -4.45 1.57
N GLU A 6 10.15 -4.48 0.70
CA GLU A 6 10.09 -3.76 -0.58
C GLU A 6 8.99 -4.32 -1.47
N ALA A 7 8.22 -3.43 -2.09
CA ALA A 7 7.16 -3.77 -3.01
C ALA A 7 7.06 -2.74 -4.14
N ILE A 8 6.35 -3.13 -5.20
CA ILE A 8 5.98 -2.26 -6.31
C ILE A 8 4.48 -2.02 -6.28
N VAL A 9 4.08 -0.75 -6.40
CA VAL A 9 2.67 -0.39 -6.52
C VAL A 9 2.14 -0.84 -7.87
N LEU A 10 1.12 -1.70 -7.87
CA LEU A 10 0.48 -2.22 -9.07
C LEU A 10 -0.81 -1.46 -9.41
N GLU A 11 -1.50 -0.98 -8.38
CA GLU A 11 -2.78 -0.27 -8.50
C GLU A 11 -2.95 0.71 -7.34
N VAL A 12 -3.50 1.89 -7.66
CA VAL A 12 -3.92 2.90 -6.69
C VAL A 12 -5.32 3.39 -7.09
N LYS A 13 -6.32 3.14 -6.24
CA LYS A 13 -7.69 3.59 -6.43
C LYS A 13 -8.14 4.46 -5.25
N PRO A 14 -8.05 5.78 -5.37
CA PRO A 14 -8.55 6.68 -4.35
C PRO A 14 -10.09 6.67 -4.33
N PHE A 15 -10.69 6.68 -3.14
CA PHE A 15 -12.13 6.86 -2.96
C PHE A 15 -12.40 7.64 -1.67
N ASP A 16 -13.55 8.29 -1.59
CA ASP A 16 -13.98 9.04 -0.42
C ASP A 16 -15.07 8.26 0.32
N LEU A 17 -14.91 8.10 1.63
CA LEU A 17 -15.88 7.46 2.51
C LEU A 17 -16.13 8.39 3.69
N HIS A 18 -17.35 8.93 3.78
CA HIS A 18 -17.74 9.88 4.83
C HIS A 18 -16.80 11.09 4.99
N GLY A 19 -16.27 11.60 3.87
CA GLY A 19 -15.35 12.75 3.87
C GLY A 19 -13.89 12.41 4.19
N VAL A 20 -13.56 11.13 4.36
CA VAL A 20 -12.20 10.63 4.54
C VAL A 20 -11.73 9.94 3.27
N ARG A 21 -10.54 10.30 2.78
CA ARG A 21 -9.92 9.68 1.61
C ARG A 21 -9.25 8.37 2.02
N TYR A 22 -9.61 7.31 1.30
CA TYR A 22 -8.98 6.00 1.37
C TYR A 22 -8.42 5.62 0.00
N TYR A 23 -7.53 4.64 0.02
CA TYR A 23 -6.94 4.05 -1.17
C TYR A 23 -7.12 2.55 -1.13
N ASP A 24 -7.78 2.00 -2.16
CA ASP A 24 -7.63 0.58 -2.47
C ASP A 24 -6.33 0.43 -3.27
N LEU A 25 -5.35 -0.28 -2.68
CA LEU A 25 -4.03 -0.51 -3.24
C LEU A 25 -3.84 -1.97 -3.60
N ALA A 26 -3.06 -2.21 -4.66
CA ALA A 26 -2.43 -3.50 -4.89
C ALA A 26 -0.92 -3.30 -4.95
N VAL A 27 -0.17 -4.12 -4.21
CA VAL A 27 1.30 -4.13 -4.21
C VAL A 27 1.82 -5.51 -4.58
N GLY A 28 2.88 -5.55 -5.39
CA GLY A 28 3.58 -6.76 -5.79
C GLY A 28 4.92 -6.88 -5.07
N PHE A 29 5.19 -8.05 -4.53
CA PHE A 29 6.42 -8.36 -3.80
C PHE A 29 7.43 -9.14 -4.67
N PRO A 30 8.72 -9.22 -4.27
CA PRO A 30 9.75 -9.96 -5.02
C PRO A 30 9.44 -11.45 -5.22
N ASP A 31 8.68 -12.04 -4.28
CA ASP A 31 8.20 -13.43 -4.37
C ASP A 31 7.04 -13.63 -5.37
N ARG A 32 6.67 -12.58 -6.10
CA ARG A 32 5.55 -12.49 -7.04
C ARG A 32 4.18 -12.58 -6.39
N SER A 33 4.08 -12.56 -5.06
CA SER A 33 2.82 -12.39 -4.39
C SER A 33 2.27 -10.99 -4.62
N VAL A 34 0.95 -10.90 -4.67
CA VAL A 34 0.23 -9.63 -4.75
C VAL A 34 -0.64 -9.52 -3.51
N GLN A 35 -0.57 -8.38 -2.83
CA GLN A 35 -1.47 -8.09 -1.72
C GLN A 35 -2.30 -6.86 -2.03
N GLN A 36 -3.58 -6.96 -1.67
CA GLN A 36 -4.50 -5.84 -1.70
C GLN A 36 -4.68 -5.29 -0.29
N ALA A 37 -4.81 -3.96 -0.19
CA ALA A 37 -5.06 -3.30 1.07
C ALA A 37 -5.93 -2.06 0.86
N ARG A 38 -6.75 -1.78 1.87
CA ARG A 38 -7.50 -0.52 1.97
C ARG A 38 -6.84 0.31 3.04
N LEU A 39 -6.19 1.39 2.64
CA LEU A 39 -5.40 2.24 3.53
C LEU A 39 -6.01 3.64 3.61
N GLY A 40 -6.00 4.22 4.81
CA GLY A 40 -6.27 5.65 4.99
C GLY A 40 -5.13 6.49 4.44
N SER A 41 -5.41 7.75 4.13
CA SER A 41 -4.40 8.70 3.63
C SER A 41 -3.18 8.86 4.54
N GLU A 42 -3.33 8.64 5.85
CA GLU A 42 -2.22 8.67 6.81
C GLU A 42 -1.21 7.53 6.62
N SER A 43 -1.60 6.48 5.88
CA SER A 43 -0.80 5.27 5.67
C SER A 43 -0.30 5.13 4.22
N VAL A 44 -0.46 6.18 3.41
CA VAL A 44 -0.11 6.21 1.98
C VAL A 44 0.63 7.52 1.67
N PRO A 45 1.78 7.50 0.96
CA PRO A 45 2.45 8.72 0.53
C PRO A 45 1.58 9.55 -0.40
N ASP A 46 1.74 10.87 -0.34
CA ASP A 46 1.15 11.77 -1.32
C ASP A 46 1.62 11.42 -2.74
N ASP A 47 0.70 11.62 -3.69
CA ASP A 47 0.89 11.37 -5.12
C ASP A 47 1.42 9.97 -5.44
N LEU A 48 1.08 8.94 -4.64
CA LEU A 48 1.47 7.56 -4.92
C LEU A 48 0.88 7.09 -6.26
N GLN A 49 1.75 6.54 -7.11
CA GLN A 49 1.39 6.10 -8.46
C GLN A 49 1.72 4.63 -8.69
N LYS A 50 1.05 4.05 -9.68
CA LYS A 50 1.42 2.74 -10.21
C LYS A 50 2.86 2.77 -10.73
N GLY A 51 3.63 1.76 -10.35
CA GLY A 51 5.05 1.62 -10.70
C GLY A 51 5.99 2.13 -9.60
N ASP A 52 5.48 2.86 -8.61
CA ASP A 52 6.30 3.36 -7.51
C ASP A 52 6.86 2.20 -6.66
N ARG A 53 8.10 2.39 -6.23
CA ARG A 53 8.75 1.56 -5.21
C ARG A 53 8.35 2.04 -3.83
N VAL A 54 7.95 1.11 -2.97
CA VAL A 54 7.57 1.39 -1.59
C VAL A 54 8.14 0.35 -0.64
N LEU A 55 8.22 0.73 0.63
CA LEU A 55 8.34 -0.21 1.74
C LEU A 55 6.94 -0.41 2.33
N ALA A 56 6.45 -1.64 2.24
CA ALA A 56 5.16 -2.05 2.77
C ALA A 56 5.34 -2.63 4.18
N THR A 57 4.64 -2.04 5.16
CA THR A 57 4.58 -2.60 6.51
C THR A 57 3.55 -3.71 6.54
N ARG A 58 3.98 -4.93 6.91
CA ARG A 58 3.14 -6.12 6.98
C ARG A 58 2.93 -6.59 8.41
N VAL A 59 1.68 -6.90 8.75
CA VAL A 59 1.28 -7.53 10.02
C VAL A 59 0.29 -8.65 9.70
N ALA A 60 0.58 -9.87 10.16
CA ALA A 60 -0.31 -11.02 10.02
C ALA A 60 -0.85 -11.21 8.57
N ASN A 61 0.03 -11.14 7.57
CA ASN A 61 -0.29 -11.23 6.14
C ASN A 61 -1.12 -10.07 5.57
N MET A 62 -1.26 -8.96 6.28
CA MET A 62 -1.92 -7.75 5.79
C MET A 62 -0.91 -6.61 5.61
N VAL A 63 -1.03 -5.85 4.51
CA VAL A 63 -0.35 -4.56 4.39
C VAL A 63 -1.15 -3.52 5.15
N ILE A 64 -0.50 -2.82 6.08
CA ILE A 64 -1.14 -1.81 6.94
C ILE A 64 -0.68 -0.38 6.65
N SER A 65 0.48 -0.22 5.99
CA SER A 65 0.97 1.06 5.51
C SER A 65 1.98 0.85 4.40
N VAL A 66 2.16 1.87 3.56
CA VAL A 66 3.27 1.96 2.60
C VAL A 66 3.99 3.29 2.81
N ARG A 67 5.31 3.29 2.62
CA ARG A 67 6.12 4.52 2.63
C ARG A 67 7.13 4.51 1.48
N ARG A 68 7.64 5.68 1.11
CA ARG A 68 8.78 5.76 0.18
C ARG A 68 10.02 5.14 0.86
N PRO A 69 10.92 4.47 0.10
CA PRO A 69 12.13 3.86 0.61
C PRO A 69 12.96 4.82 1.48
#